data_AF-S4P8Q1-F1
#
_entry.id   AF-S4P8Q1-F1
#
_cell.length_a   1.000
_cell.length_b   1.000
_cell.length_c   1.000
_cell.angle_alpha   90.00
_cell.angle_beta   90.00
_cell.angle_gamma   90.00
#
_symmetry.space_group_name_H-M   'P 1'
#
loop_
_entity.id
_entity.type
_entity.pdbx_description
1 polymer ?
#
loop_
_entity_poly.entity_id
_entity_poly.type
_entity_poly.pdbx_seq_one_letter_code
_entity_poly.pdbx_strand_id
1 'polypeptide(L)'
;NDIKKHVTAVQVSPKLKNTSQGIYINLTTLENSAYCIEMSSAGFRVVGRKYDDTSLSTIANMNYETPYALLNSISQKYRESFGGELMNKLLDLAKNSKG
;
A
#
# COMPACT_ATOMS: atom_id res chain seq x y z
N ASN A 1 8.00 2.73 -9.21
CA ASN A 1 8.64 1.56 -8.55
C ASN A 1 8.75 1.81 -7.04
N ASP A 2 7.90 2.69 -6.49
CA ASP A 2 8.26 3.50 -5.33
C ASP A 2 7.71 2.92 -4.02
N ILE A 3 6.56 2.23 -4.08
CA ILE A 3 6.03 1.47 -2.95
C ILE A 3 6.76 0.14 -2.72
N LYS A 4 7.56 -0.33 -3.68
CA LYS A 4 8.21 -1.65 -3.62
C LYS A 4 9.24 -1.75 -2.50
N LYS A 5 9.79 -0.62 -2.04
CA LYS A 5 10.70 -0.55 -0.88
C LYS A 5 9.97 -0.69 0.46
N HIS A 6 8.65 -0.52 0.43
CA HIS A 6 7.79 -0.41 1.59
C HIS A 6 6.85 -1.62 1.75
N VAL A 7 7.03 -2.63 0.91
CA VAL A 7 6.27 -3.89 0.90
C VAL A 7 7.24 -5.02 0.56
N THR A 8 7.01 -6.20 1.12
CA THR A 8 7.84 -7.38 0.84
C THR A 8 7.59 -7.93 -0.56
N ALA A 9 6.34 -7.86 -1.02
CA ALA A 9 5.96 -8.28 -2.35
C ALA A 9 4.81 -7.43 -2.89
N VAL A 10 4.80 -7.18 -4.19
CA VAL A 10 3.69 -6.56 -4.91
C VAL A 10 3.64 -7.10 -6.32
N GLN A 11 2.46 -7.54 -6.76
CA GLN A 11 2.23 -8.07 -8.09
C GLN A 11 0.76 -7.94 -8.48
N VAL A 12 0.49 -7.82 -9.77
CA VAL A 12 -0.88 -7.92 -10.30
C VAL A 12 -1.39 -9.34 -10.07
N SER A 13 -2.66 -9.49 -9.67
CA SER A 13 -3.28 -10.79 -9.48
C SER A 13 -3.29 -11.56 -10.81
N PRO A 14 -2.73 -12.78 -10.86
CA PRO A 14 -2.77 -13.60 -12.07
C PRO A 14 -4.12 -14.33 -12.23
N LYS A 15 -4.93 -14.42 -11.17
CA LYS A 15 -6.18 -15.18 -11.15
C LYS A 15 -7.41 -14.33 -11.35
N LEU A 16 -7.42 -13.12 -10.79
CA LEU A 16 -8.56 -12.22 -10.89
C LEU A 16 -8.53 -11.55 -12.26
N LYS A 17 -9.65 -11.60 -12.99
CA LYS A 17 -9.76 -10.95 -14.29
C LYS A 17 -9.69 -9.44 -14.09
N ASN A 18 -8.70 -8.82 -14.73
CA ASN A 18 -8.68 -7.38 -14.92
C ASN A 18 -9.88 -7.03 -15.80
N THR A 19 -10.82 -6.26 -15.25
CA THR A 19 -11.96 -5.76 -16.01
C THR A 19 -11.67 -4.32 -16.42
N SER A 20 -12.50 -3.76 -17.30
CA SER A 20 -12.47 -2.33 -17.62
C SER A 20 -12.75 -1.42 -16.41
N GLN A 21 -13.17 -1.98 -15.26
CA GLN A 21 -13.49 -1.24 -14.05
C GLN A 21 -12.32 -1.13 -13.06
N GLY A 22 -11.29 -1.96 -13.20
CA GLY A 22 -10.12 -1.92 -12.33
C GLY A 22 -9.22 -3.14 -12.46
N ILE A 23 -8.04 -3.05 -11.84
CA ILE A 23 -7.09 -4.16 -11.74
C ILE A 23 -6.96 -4.63 -10.29
N TYR A 24 -6.67 -5.91 -10.11
CA TYR A 24 -6.42 -6.47 -8.78
C TYR A 24 -4.92 -6.63 -8.54
N ILE A 25 -4.46 -6.19 -7.37
CA ILE A 25 -3.06 -6.16 -6.98
C ILE A 25 -2.92 -6.93 -5.67
N ASN A 26 -2.07 -7.94 -5.67
CA ASN A 26 -1.66 -8.67 -4.48
C ASN A 26 -0.42 -8.00 -3.87
N LEU A 27 -0.44 -7.81 -2.56
CA LEU A 27 0.71 -7.28 -1.83
C LEU A 27 0.95 -7.97 -0.50
N THR A 28 2.21 -8.04 -0.10
CA THR A 28 2.60 -8.45 1.25
C THR A 28 3.31 -7.29 1.91
N THR A 29 2.82 -6.86 3.06
CA THR A 29 3.43 -5.76 3.84
C THR A 29 4.74 -6.21 4.49
N LEU A 30 5.49 -5.26 5.08
CA LEU A 30 6.77 -5.53 5.75
C LEU A 30 6.63 -6.42 7.01
N GLU A 31 5.44 -6.50 7.58
CA GLU A 31 5.08 -7.41 8.67
C GLU A 31 4.50 -8.75 8.19
N ASN A 32 4.67 -9.07 6.89
CA ASN A 32 4.22 -10.32 6.25
C ASN A 32 2.69 -10.52 6.21
N SER A 33 1.92 -9.43 6.27
CA SER A 33 0.48 -9.49 6.07
C SER A 33 0.14 -9.41 4.58
N ALA A 34 -0.60 -10.40 4.08
CA ALA A 34 -1.03 -10.46 2.68
C ALA A 34 -2.38 -9.77 2.47
N TYR A 35 -2.51 -9.02 1.37
CA TYR A 35 -3.75 -8.37 0.98
C TYR A 35 -3.98 -8.49 -0.52
N CYS A 36 -5.24 -8.43 -0.91
CA CYS A 36 -5.67 -8.16 -2.28
C CYS A 36 -6.33 -6.79 -2.33
N ILE A 37 -5.84 -5.94 -3.22
CA ILE A 37 -6.29 -4.58 -3.47
C ILE A 37 -6.99 -4.54 -4.82
N GLU A 38 -8.05 -3.76 -4.91
CA GLU A 38 -8.60 -3.26 -6.16
C GLU A 38 -8.09 -1.84 -6.43
N MET A 39 -7.56 -1.62 -7.63
CA MET A 39 -7.18 -0.29 -8.14
C MET A 39 -8.13 0.07 -9.28
N SER A 40 -8.91 1.12 -9.08
CA SER A 40 -9.88 1.65 -10.05
C SER A 40 -9.76 3.17 -10.17
N SER A 41 -10.60 3.79 -11.00
CA SER A 41 -10.72 5.25 -11.06
C SER A 41 -11.16 5.89 -9.74
N ALA A 42 -11.79 5.12 -8.85
CA ALA A 42 -12.18 5.57 -7.52
C ALA A 42 -11.05 5.46 -6.48
N GLY A 43 -9.84 5.04 -6.89
CA GLY A 43 -8.67 4.87 -6.04
C GLY A 43 -8.36 3.41 -5.70
N PHE A 44 -7.79 3.23 -4.51
CA PHE A 44 -7.26 1.96 -4.02
C PHE A 44 -8.09 1.47 -2.84
N ARG A 45 -8.47 0.19 -2.83
CA ARG A 45 -9.28 -0.39 -1.75
C ARG A 45 -8.87 -1.82 -1.46
N VAL A 46 -8.87 -2.20 -0.18
CA VAL A 46 -8.68 -3.61 0.21
C VAL A 46 -9.96 -4.38 -0.10
N VAL A 47 -9.83 -5.43 -0.90
CA VAL A 47 -10.94 -6.34 -1.25
C VAL A 47 -10.76 -7.74 -0.67
N GLY A 48 -9.59 -8.06 -0.12
CA GLY A 48 -9.35 -9.32 0.59
C GLY A 48 -8.13 -9.27 1.50
N ARG A 49 -8.09 -10.21 2.47
CA ARG A 49 -6.95 -10.38 3.42
C ARG A 49 -6.02 -11.53 3.01
N LYS A 50 -6.14 -11.98 1.76
CA LYS A 50 -5.31 -13.00 1.13
C LYS A 50 -5.11 -12.62 -0.34
N TYR A 51 -4.16 -13.27 -1.00
CA TYR A 51 -3.97 -13.09 -2.43
C TYR A 51 -5.15 -13.64 -3.21
N ASP A 52 -5.52 -12.91 -4.27
CA ASP A 52 -6.61 -13.26 -5.17
C ASP A 52 -7.98 -13.39 -4.46
N ASP A 53 -8.13 -12.79 -3.29
CA ASP A 53 -9.35 -12.83 -2.48
C ASP A 53 -10.12 -11.51 -2.63
N THR A 54 -11.42 -11.61 -2.93
CA THR A 54 -12.33 -10.46 -3.07
C THR A 54 -13.50 -10.54 -2.08
N SER A 55 -13.39 -11.34 -1.02
CA SER A 55 -14.48 -11.55 -0.06
C SER A 55 -14.94 -10.28 0.65
N LEU A 56 -14.10 -9.23 0.67
CA LEU A 56 -14.40 -7.95 1.28
C LEU A 56 -14.87 -6.89 0.26
N SER A 57 -14.99 -7.24 -1.02
CA SER A 57 -15.40 -6.29 -2.08
C SER A 57 -16.78 -5.65 -1.85
N THR A 58 -17.70 -6.39 -1.24
CA THR A 58 -19.08 -5.96 -0.94
C THR A 58 -19.20 -5.18 0.36
N ILE A 59 -18.17 -5.24 1.21
CA ILE A 59 -18.11 -4.44 2.43
C ILE A 59 -17.66 -3.05 2.00
N ALA A 60 -18.33 -2.02 2.51
CA ALA A 60 -17.94 -0.62 2.33
C ALA A 60 -16.58 -0.38 3.01
N ASN A 61 -15.51 -0.79 2.32
CA ASN A 61 -14.14 -0.51 2.70
C ASN A 61 -13.78 0.89 2.24
N MET A 62 -12.85 1.51 2.97
CA MET A 62 -12.35 2.83 2.67
C MET A 62 -11.60 2.83 1.33
N ASN A 63 -11.97 3.75 0.44
CA ASN A 63 -11.19 4.07 -0.74
C ASN A 63 -10.09 5.05 -0.36
N TYR A 64 -8.88 4.78 -0.81
CA TYR A 64 -7.73 5.63 -0.61
C TYR A 64 -7.32 6.23 -1.96
N GLU A 65 -7.00 7.51 -1.99
CA GLU A 65 -6.61 8.19 -3.22
C GLU A 65 -5.26 7.70 -3.77
N THR A 66 -4.34 7.30 -2.87
CA THR A 66 -2.99 6.87 -3.23
C THR A 66 -2.64 5.54 -2.55
N PRO A 67 -1.72 4.75 -3.15
CA PRO A 67 -1.28 3.51 -2.53
C PRO A 67 -0.54 3.77 -1.21
N TYR A 68 0.08 4.93 -1.04
CA TYR A 68 0.73 5.32 0.22
C TYR A 68 -0.26 5.55 1.35
N ALA A 69 -1.39 6.22 1.07
CA ALA A 69 -2.45 6.43 2.06
C ALA A 69 -3.05 5.09 2.52
N LEU A 70 -3.21 4.16 1.58
CA LEU A 70 -3.64 2.79 1.88
C LEU A 70 -2.60 2.04 2.73
N LEU A 71 -1.32 2.02 2.31
CA LEU A 71 -0.24 1.40 3.07
C LEU A 71 -0.10 1.97 4.48
N ASN A 72 -0.29 3.29 4.62
CA ASN A 72 -0.33 3.98 5.90
C ASN A 72 -1.44 3.47 6.81
N SER A 73 -2.56 2.98 6.25
CA SER A 73 -3.65 2.40 7.03
C SER A 73 -3.39 0.93 7.39
N ILE A 74 -2.90 0.13 6.44
CA ILE A 74 -2.84 -1.34 6.57
C ILE A 74 -1.50 -1.89 7.07
N SER A 75 -0.41 -1.12 7.04
CA SER A 75 0.91 -1.56 7.48
C SER A 75 1.47 -0.63 8.55
N GLN A 76 1.64 -1.17 9.77
CA GLN A 76 2.28 -0.45 10.86
C GLN A 76 3.76 -0.23 10.57
N LYS A 77 4.45 -1.26 10.07
CA LYS A 77 5.88 -1.15 9.74
C LYS A 77 6.15 -0.15 8.63
N TYR A 78 5.23 0.00 7.68
CA TYR A 78 5.32 1.06 6.70
C TYR A 78 5.31 2.45 7.36
N ARG A 79 4.40 2.69 8.31
CA ARG A 79 4.34 3.96 9.06
C ARG A 79 5.65 4.23 9.81
N GLU A 80 6.19 3.22 10.48
CA GLU A 80 7.45 3.33 11.22
C GLU A 80 8.63 3.62 10.28
N SER A 81 8.73 2.88 9.17
CA SER A 81 9.77 3.09 8.16
C SER A 81 9.68 4.47 7.52
N PHE A 82 8.49 4.88 7.08
CA PHE A 82 8.28 6.16 6.42
C PHE A 82 8.46 7.33 7.40
N GLY A 83 7.95 7.21 8.62
CA GLY A 83 8.16 8.20 9.68
C GLY A 83 9.64 8.35 10.05
N GLY A 84 10.37 7.24 10.14
CA GLY A 84 11.82 7.25 10.37
C GLY A 84 12.60 7.93 9.25
N GLU A 85 12.26 7.65 7.98
CA GLU A 85 12.87 8.35 6.83
C GLU A 85 12.59 9.86 6.85
N LEU A 86 11.37 10.27 7.21
CA LEU A 86 11.01 11.69 7.31
C LEU A 86 11.81 12.38 8.42
N MET A 87 11.91 11.75 9.61
CA MET A 87 12.70 12.27 10.72
C MET A 87 14.18 12.39 10.37
N ASN A 88 14.75 11.39 9.69
CA ASN A 88 16.15 11.44 9.26
C ASN A 88 16.40 12.60 8.29
N LYS A 89 15.52 12.80 7.31
CA LYS A 89 15.62 13.95 6.38
C LYS A 89 15.50 15.30 7.10
N LEU A 90 14.60 15.41 8.08
CA LEU A 90 14.47 16.61 8.91
C LEU A 90 15.74 16.90 9.71
N LEU A 91 16.35 15.87 10.30
CA LEU A 91 17.61 15.99 11.04
C LEU A 91 18.78 16.39 10.13
N ASP A 92 18.86 15.83 8.92
CA ASP A 92 19.92 16.17 7.96
C ASP A 92 19.79 17.62 7.47
N LEU A 93 18.57 18.11 7.23
CA LEU A 93 18.32 19.52 6.92
C LEU A 93 18.71 20.44 8.08
N ALA A 94 18.35 20.07 9.32
CA ALA A 94 18.70 20.85 10.50
C ALA A 94 20.23 20.91 10.74
N LYS A 95 20.96 19.84 10.39
CA LYS A 95 22.43 19.82 10.44
C LYS A 95 23.05 20.68 9.34
N ASN A 96 22.54 20.59 8.11
CA ASN A 96 23.06 21.38 6.99
C ASN A 96 22.70 22.87 7.05
N SER A 97 21.65 23.27 7.78
CA SER A 97 21.32 24.68 8.00
C SER A 97 22.24 25.39 9.00
N LYS A 98 23.16 24.66 9.67
CA LYS A 98 24.14 25.22 10.61
C LYS A 98 25.58 25.25 10.06
N GLY A 99 25.76 25.09 8.75
CA GLY A 99 27.05 25.17 8.06
C GLY A 99 27.18 26.45 7.25
#